data_AF-A0A2E6ZJ83-F1
#
_entry.id   AF-A0A2E6ZJ83-F1
#
_cell.length_a   1.000
_cell.length_b   1.000
_cell.length_c   1.000
_cell.angle_alpha   90.00
_cell.angle_beta   90.00
_cell.angle_gamma   90.00
#
_symmetry.space_group_name_H-M   'P 1'
#
loop_
_entity.id
_entity.type
_entity.pdbx_description
1 polymer ?
#
loop_
_entity_poly.entity_id
_entity_poly.type
_entity_poly.pdbx_seq_one_letter_code
_entity_poly.pdbx_strand_id
1 'polypeptide(L)'
;MINIKRIIISFILILLSYPAFSCDYPTPPNNLPDGATSNKDQMLSGVKRIASYQEEMSSYLACIEENEIETMKNLTDLNENEKNIRKELFNKKYNAAIESQIRTVEMFNVEIREFKAKLKE
;
A
#
# COMPACT_ATOMS: atom_id res chain seq x y z
N MET A 1 -7.96 60.82 -22.08
CA MET A 1 -9.25 60.35 -21.52
C MET A 1 -9.32 58.85 -21.67
N ILE A 2 -9.30 58.15 -20.54
CA ILE A 2 -9.37 56.70 -20.41
C ILE A 2 -10.79 56.23 -20.75
N ASN A 3 -10.94 55.19 -21.60
CA ASN A 3 -12.21 54.50 -21.80
C ASN A 3 -12.05 53.02 -21.47
N ILE A 4 -12.25 52.72 -20.19
CA ILE A 4 -12.34 51.39 -19.59
C ILE A 4 -13.54 50.69 -20.20
N LYS A 5 -13.33 49.73 -21.11
CA LYS A 5 -14.26 48.63 -21.41
C LYS A 5 -13.68 47.78 -22.54
N ARG A 6 -12.76 46.88 -22.19
CA ARG A 6 -12.61 45.57 -22.86
C ARG A 6 -11.72 44.69 -21.99
N ILE A 7 -12.45 44.03 -21.09
CA ILE A 7 -12.07 42.91 -20.27
C ILE A 7 -11.39 41.85 -21.15
N ILE A 8 -10.12 41.53 -20.89
CA ILE A 8 -9.47 40.33 -21.39
C ILE A 8 -9.17 39.47 -20.16
N ILE A 9 -9.98 38.43 -20.01
CA ILE A 9 -9.94 37.47 -18.91
C ILE A 9 -8.76 36.52 -19.14
N SER A 10 -7.78 36.55 -18.24
CA SER A 10 -6.77 35.48 -18.13
C SER A 10 -7.44 34.25 -17.52
N PHE A 11 -7.75 33.24 -18.34
CA PHE A 11 -8.18 31.92 -17.88
C PHE A 11 -6.93 31.05 -17.67
N ILE A 12 -6.32 31.16 -16.48
CA ILE A 12 -5.34 30.18 -16.03
C ILE A 12 -6.12 29.00 -15.45
N LEU A 13 -6.30 27.97 -16.28
CA LEU A 13 -6.91 26.70 -15.88
C LEU A 13 -5.85 25.90 -15.12
N ILE A 14 -5.76 26.07 -13.79
CA ILE A 14 -5.01 25.14 -12.95
C ILE A 14 -5.86 23.87 -12.87
N LEU A 15 -5.53 22.89 -13.71
CA LEU A 15 -5.97 21.53 -13.52
C LEU A 15 -5.33 21.05 -12.21
N LEU A 16 -6.08 21.15 -11.11
CA LEU A 16 -5.83 20.32 -9.94
C LEU A 16 -6.15 18.89 -10.37
N SER A 17 -5.15 18.20 -10.93
CA SER A 17 -5.16 16.75 -10.96
C SER A 17 -5.20 16.32 -9.51
N TYR A 18 -6.40 16.03 -9.00
CA TYR A 18 -6.52 15.14 -7.85
C TYR A 18 -5.74 13.89 -8.27
N PRO A 19 -4.69 13.47 -7.55
CA PRO A 19 -4.22 12.12 -7.74
C PRO A 19 -5.45 11.25 -7.50
N ALA A 20 -5.96 10.62 -8.55
CA ALA A 20 -6.65 9.36 -8.36
C ALA A 20 -5.56 8.49 -7.75
N PHE A 21 -5.52 8.44 -6.41
CA PHE A 21 -4.62 7.57 -5.69
C PHE A 21 -5.01 6.16 -6.14
N SER A 22 -4.35 5.64 -7.18
CA SER A 22 -4.30 4.21 -7.36
C SER A 22 -3.76 3.67 -6.05
N CYS A 23 -4.46 2.72 -5.45
CA CYS A 23 -3.93 2.04 -4.28
C CYS A 23 -2.72 1.25 -4.76
N ASP A 24 -1.54 1.85 -4.61
CA ASP A 24 -0.30 1.28 -5.11
C ASP A 24 0.06 0.09 -4.23
N TYR A 25 0.10 -1.10 -4.84
CA TYR A 25 0.43 -2.32 -4.13
C TYR A 25 1.92 -2.30 -3.74
N PRO A 26 2.26 -2.31 -2.45
CA PRO A 26 3.64 -2.24 -2.01
C PRO A 26 4.43 -3.47 -2.43
N THR A 27 5.64 -3.25 -2.94
CA THR A 27 6.54 -4.35 -3.29
C THR A 27 7.30 -4.82 -2.06
N PRO A 28 7.37 -6.13 -1.78
CA PRO A 28 8.20 -6.65 -0.71
C PRO A 28 9.66 -6.16 -0.83
N PRO A 29 10.33 -5.81 0.28
CA PRO A 29 11.71 -5.36 0.24
C PRO A 29 12.62 -6.48 -0.29
N ASN A 30 13.36 -6.17 -1.35
CA ASN A 30 14.39 -7.06 -1.91
C ASN A 30 15.68 -7.01 -1.06
N ASN A 31 16.55 -8.02 -1.17
CA ASN A 31 17.87 -8.02 -0.52
C ASN A 31 17.78 -7.73 0.99
N LEU A 32 16.89 -8.46 1.68
CA LEU A 32 16.89 -8.44 3.14
C LEU A 32 18.20 -9.07 3.66
N PRO A 33 18.74 -8.58 4.79
CA PRO A 33 19.96 -9.13 5.36
C PRO A 33 19.81 -10.62 5.72
N ASP A 34 20.84 -11.40 5.40
CA ASP A 34 20.99 -12.83 5.71
C ASP A 34 21.51 -13.01 7.14
N GLY A 35 20.86 -13.86 7.94
CA GLY A 35 21.15 -14.01 9.36
C GLY A 35 22.54 -14.60 9.66
N ALA A 36 23.00 -15.52 8.82
CA ALA A 36 24.31 -16.16 8.95
C ALA A 36 25.46 -15.16 8.70
N THR A 37 25.31 -14.27 7.72
CA THR A 37 26.42 -13.44 7.22
C THR A 37 26.37 -11.98 7.67
N SER A 38 25.19 -11.46 7.99
CA SER A 38 25.02 -10.04 8.30
C SER A 38 25.56 -9.64 9.67
N ASN A 39 25.88 -8.36 9.83
CA ASN A 39 26.15 -7.73 11.13
C ASN A 39 24.89 -7.11 11.75
N LYS A 40 25.02 -6.62 12.99
CA LYS A 40 23.90 -6.04 13.76
C LYS A 40 23.22 -4.85 13.07
N ASP A 41 24.01 -3.95 12.48
CA ASP A 41 23.48 -2.74 11.84
C ASP A 41 22.72 -3.08 10.55
N GLN A 42 23.21 -4.05 9.78
CA GLN A 42 22.52 -4.60 8.63
C GLN A 42 21.19 -5.24 9.04
N MET A 43 21.18 -6.11 10.05
CA MET A 43 19.95 -6.72 10.56
C MET A 43 18.94 -5.68 11.06
N LEU A 44 19.39 -4.64 11.76
CA LEU A 44 18.53 -3.54 12.21
C LEU A 44 17.95 -2.76 11.01
N SER A 45 18.73 -2.56 9.95
CA SER A 45 18.21 -1.99 8.70
C SER A 45 17.14 -2.89 8.08
N GLY A 46 17.29 -4.22 8.14
CA GLY A 46 16.26 -5.16 7.69
C GLY A 46 14.95 -5.01 8.46
N VAL A 47 15.02 -4.89 9.80
CA VAL A 47 13.84 -4.65 10.66
C VAL A 47 13.10 -3.38 10.24
N LYS A 48 13.84 -2.29 10.02
CA LYS A 48 13.23 -1.02 9.58
C LYS A 48 12.54 -1.15 8.23
N ARG A 49 13.15 -1.85 7.28
CA ARG A 49 12.57 -2.07 5.93
C ARG A 49 11.31 -2.92 5.98
N ILE A 50 11.29 -3.96 6.81
CA ILE A 50 10.06 -4.74 7.05
C ILE A 50 8.97 -3.87 7.69
N ALA A 51 9.31 -3.05 8.68
CA ALA A 51 8.34 -2.18 9.33
C ALA A 51 7.73 -1.16 8.35
N SER A 52 8.55 -0.51 7.52
CA SER A 52 8.06 0.40 6.47
C SER A 52 7.15 -0.31 5.47
N TYR A 53 7.54 -1.51 5.02
CA TYR A 53 6.68 -2.31 4.13
C TYR A 53 5.34 -2.68 4.81
N GLN A 54 5.33 -2.96 6.11
CA GLN A 54 4.08 -3.23 6.83
C GLN A 54 3.17 -2.00 6.90
N GLU A 55 3.73 -0.80 7.10
CA GLU A 55 3.00 0.47 7.09
C GLU A 55 2.44 0.81 5.70
N GLU A 56 3.23 0.61 4.65
CA GLU A 56 2.80 0.77 3.26
C GLU A 56 1.66 -0.20 2.93
N MET A 57 1.76 -1.46 3.35
CA MET A 57 0.68 -2.45 3.17
C MET A 57 -0.57 -2.07 3.93
N SER A 58 -0.45 -1.55 5.16
CA SER A 58 -1.60 -1.05 5.93
C SER A 58 -2.29 0.10 5.18
N SER A 59 -1.50 1.01 4.61
CA SER A 59 -2.02 2.14 3.83
C SER A 59 -2.72 1.67 2.55
N TYR A 60 -2.13 0.69 1.85
CA TYR A 60 -2.75 0.06 0.68
C TYR A 60 -4.09 -0.60 1.02
N LEU A 61 -4.15 -1.39 2.10
CA LEU A 61 -5.36 -2.09 2.52
C LEU A 61 -6.49 -1.12 2.87
N ALA A 62 -6.17 -0.04 3.59
CA ALA A 62 -7.13 1.01 3.90
C ALA A 62 -7.64 1.70 2.62
N CYS A 63 -6.75 1.99 1.67
CA CYS A 63 -7.11 2.60 0.39
C CYS A 63 -8.09 1.72 -0.43
N ILE A 64 -7.81 0.42 -0.56
CA ILE A 64 -8.70 -0.46 -1.35
C ILE A 64 -10.05 -0.65 -0.67
N GLU A 65 -10.10 -0.62 0.67
CA GLU A 65 -11.34 -0.67 1.44
C GLU A 65 -12.17 0.60 1.23
N GLU A 66 -11.55 1.79 1.28
CA GLU A 66 -12.22 3.05 0.99
C GLU A 66 -12.77 3.09 -0.44
N ASN A 67 -11.98 2.67 -1.42
CA ASN A 67 -12.41 2.58 -2.82
C ASN A 67 -13.57 1.59 -3.02
N GLU A 68 -13.57 0.47 -2.30
CA GLU A 68 -14.67 -0.50 -2.33
C GLU A 68 -15.95 0.11 -1.73
N ILE A 69 -15.84 0.81 -0.59
CA ILE A 69 -16.96 1.52 0.04
C ILE A 69 -17.53 2.57 -0.91
N GLU A 70 -16.68 3.39 -1.55
CA GLU A 70 -17.13 4.39 -2.54
C GLU A 70 -17.80 3.73 -3.74
N THR A 71 -17.22 2.67 -4.28
CA THR A 71 -17.81 1.95 -5.41
C THR A 71 -19.19 1.39 -5.05
N MET A 72 -19.33 0.80 -3.86
CA MET A 72 -20.61 0.25 -3.39
C MET A 72 -21.67 1.34 -3.16
N LYS A 73 -21.30 2.57 -2.79
CA LYS A 73 -22.23 3.70 -2.71
C LYS A 73 -22.77 4.11 -4.08
N ASN A 74 -21.96 3.98 -5.12
CA ASN A 74 -22.31 4.37 -6.49
C ASN A 74 -23.02 3.28 -7.30
N LEU A 75 -23.02 2.03 -6.81
CA LEU A 75 -23.72 0.90 -7.44
C LEU A 75 -25.09 0.68 -6.79
N THR A 76 -26.15 1.27 -7.36
CA THR A 76 -27.51 1.22 -6.80
C THR A 76 -28.33 -0.01 -7.20
N ASP A 77 -27.97 -0.67 -8.31
CA ASP A 77 -28.84 -1.64 -8.98
C ASP A 77 -28.36 -3.10 -8.86
N LEU A 78 -27.45 -3.39 -7.94
CA LEU A 78 -26.96 -4.76 -7.72
C LEU A 78 -28.00 -5.60 -6.98
N ASN A 79 -28.27 -6.79 -7.51
CA ASN A 79 -28.97 -7.83 -6.76
C ASN A 79 -28.07 -8.46 -5.69
N GLU A 80 -28.66 -9.24 -4.79
CA GLU A 80 -27.94 -9.83 -3.66
C GLU A 80 -26.80 -10.77 -4.07
N ASN A 81 -26.99 -11.54 -5.15
CA ASN A 81 -25.95 -12.44 -5.65
C ASN A 81 -24.74 -11.66 -6.19
N GLU A 82 -24.97 -10.55 -6.90
CA GLU A 82 -23.90 -9.69 -7.41
C GLU A 82 -23.11 -9.02 -6.28
N LYS A 83 -23.80 -8.56 -5.22
CA LYS A 83 -23.15 -8.01 -4.02
C LYS A 83 -22.27 -9.05 -3.34
N ASN A 84 -22.74 -10.30 -3.21
CA ASN A 84 -21.97 -11.39 -2.62
C ASN A 84 -20.74 -11.74 -3.45
N ILE A 85 -20.88 -11.91 -4.76
CA ILE A 85 -19.74 -12.16 -5.67
C ILE A 85 -18.70 -11.04 -5.55
N ARG A 86 -19.13 -9.78 -5.53
CA ARG A 86 -18.22 -8.64 -5.39
C ARG A 86 -17.49 -8.65 -4.05
N LYS A 87 -18.19 -8.90 -2.94
CA LYS A 87 -17.61 -9.03 -1.61
C LYS A 87 -16.58 -10.16 -1.55
N GLU A 88 -16.87 -11.32 -2.15
CA GLU A 88 -15.93 -12.43 -2.23
C GLU A 88 -14.67 -12.06 -3.01
N LEU A 89 -14.82 -11.38 -4.15
CA LEU A 89 -13.69 -10.90 -4.95
C LEU A 89 -12.83 -9.89 -4.18
N PHE A 90 -13.46 -8.96 -3.45
CA PHE A 90 -12.76 -8.02 -2.59
C PHE A 90 -11.99 -8.75 -1.47
N ASN A 91 -12.66 -9.64 -0.73
CA ASN A 91 -12.04 -10.43 0.34
C ASN A 91 -10.87 -11.26 -0.17
N LYS A 92 -10.99 -11.87 -1.36
CA LYS A 92 -9.91 -12.63 -1.97
C LYS A 92 -8.67 -11.75 -2.22
N LYS A 93 -8.86 -10.53 -2.75
CA LYS A 93 -7.75 -9.59 -2.98
C LYS A 93 -7.14 -9.12 -1.66
N TYR A 94 -7.97 -8.75 -0.68
CA TYR A 94 -7.54 -8.30 0.63
C TYR A 94 -6.72 -9.38 1.35
N ASN A 95 -7.24 -10.61 1.41
CA ASN A 95 -6.57 -11.72 2.07
C ASN A 95 -5.26 -12.09 1.37
N ALA A 96 -5.22 -12.08 0.04
CA ALA A 96 -3.97 -12.34 -0.69
C ALA A 96 -2.87 -11.32 -0.36
N ALA A 97 -3.23 -10.05 -0.17
CA ALA A 97 -2.31 -8.99 0.24
C ALA A 97 -1.81 -9.23 1.68
N ILE A 98 -2.70 -9.57 2.62
CA ILE A 98 -2.33 -9.95 3.99
C ILE A 98 -1.38 -11.16 4.02
N GLU A 99 -1.71 -12.22 3.27
CA GLU A 99 -0.84 -13.40 3.19
C GLU A 99 0.54 -13.07 2.62
N SER A 100 0.61 -12.19 1.62
CA SER A 100 1.89 -11.71 1.08
C SER A 100 2.70 -10.99 2.15
N GLN A 101 2.07 -10.11 2.92
CA GLN A 101 2.71 -9.40 4.03
C GLN A 101 3.24 -10.37 5.09
N ILE A 102 2.40 -11.33 5.53
CA ILE A 102 2.76 -12.33 6.54
C ILE A 102 3.97 -13.15 6.07
N ARG A 103 3.94 -13.67 4.83
CA ARG A 103 5.05 -14.46 4.28
C ARG A 103 6.37 -13.68 4.31
N THR A 104 6.37 -12.42 3.89
CA THR A 104 7.59 -11.59 3.90
C THR A 104 8.12 -11.37 5.32
N VAL A 105 7.24 -11.12 6.29
CA VAL A 105 7.63 -10.93 7.70
C VAL A 105 8.18 -12.23 8.29
N GLU A 106 7.51 -13.36 8.04
CA GLU A 106 7.93 -14.67 8.52
C GLU A 106 9.29 -15.09 7.96
N MET A 107 9.54 -14.85 6.67
CA MET A 107 10.85 -15.08 6.06
C MET A 107 11.94 -14.30 6.80
N PHE A 108 11.74 -13.00 7.07
CA PHE A 108 12.76 -12.23 7.78
C PHE A 108 12.90 -12.63 9.26
N ASN A 109 11.82 -13.13 9.89
CA ASN A 109 11.90 -13.68 11.24
C ASN A 109 12.76 -14.96 11.32
N VAL A 110 12.89 -15.72 10.23
CA VAL A 110 13.87 -16.81 10.14
C VAL A 110 15.29 -16.25 10.21
N GLU A 111 15.61 -15.24 9.40
CA GLU A 111 16.92 -14.57 9.38
C GLU A 111 17.29 -13.98 10.76
N ILE A 112 16.33 -13.37 11.44
CA ILE A 112 16.52 -12.85 12.80
C ILE A 112 16.89 -13.97 13.78
N ARG A 113 16.24 -15.15 13.67
CA ARG A 113 16.54 -16.29 14.55
C ARG A 113 17.93 -16.85 14.28
N GLU A 114 18.31 -16.97 13.02
CA GLU A 114 19.64 -17.42 12.62
C GLU A 114 20.74 -16.46 13.10
N PHE A 115 20.56 -15.15 12.88
CA PHE A 115 21.48 -14.14 13.41
C PHE A 115 21.64 -14.24 14.93
N LYS A 116 20.54 -14.43 15.66
CA LYS A 116 20.57 -14.60 17.12
C LYS A 116 21.24 -15.91 17.55
N ALA A 117 21.21 -16.96 16.74
CA ALA A 117 21.92 -18.21 17.03
C ALA A 117 23.42 -18.00 16.88
N LYS A 118 23.86 -17.37 15.76
CA LYS A 118 25.26 -17.02 15.52
C LYS A 118 25.89 -16.20 16.63
N LEU A 119 25.16 -15.24 17.21
CA LEU A 119 25.66 -14.41 18.31
C LEU A 119 25.95 -15.18 19.62
N LYS A 120 25.54 -16.46 19.71
CA LYS A 120 25.74 -17.32 20.88
C LYS A 120 26.89 -18.32 20.70
N GLU A 121 27.45 -18.40 19.49
CA GLU A 121 28.64 -19.19 19.17
C GLU A 121 29.91 -18.42 19.57
#